data_AF-A0A3N0HXC1-F1
#
_entry.id   AF-A0A3N0HXC1-F1
#
_cell.length_a   1.000
_cell.length_b   1.000
_cell.length_c   1.000
_cell.angle_alpha   90.00
_cell.angle_beta   90.00
_cell.angle_gamma   90.00
#
_symmetry.space_group_name_H-M   'P 1'
#
loop_
_entity.id
_entity.type
_entity.pdbx_description
1 polymer ?
#
loop_
_entity_poly.entity_id
_entity_poly.type
_entity_poly.pdbx_seq_one_letter_code
_entity_poly.pdbx_strand_id
1 'polypeptide(L)'
;MLFDYNNKNEKSIYDYAKKLEGMTFREVLDEYKDSMYKTYDDFHHLRTKVNDSPNISYLNKDPGYIYNPKAKGQLGGLLENCYFGYKPNSDPHADFFDVGVELKSTPIEKKNNGGYRAGERLSITNISFEEPVEDNFYKSHVWEKIKRILLIQYLRDKSIDRLDYMIEFVNLFTPPKEDLKIIIDDYNAINNKIKQGKAHELSEGDTMYLGACTKGATAKKSMRPQYYGDHEPAKKRNYCFKTAYMNFVLKNYILKNNVPYESIVKEKIDSTVQDYILKLINRHIGQTDEELCKEYNREYNNNKAQWKDLSFRMLGIKGNHAAELEKANIVVKTIRIEENGKNKESMSFAPFKAKELVNENWEDSTVYEYFEATQFLFVVFKKSGNRYKLKGAKLWHMPYHDLNKVVHEEWGQYQNIIKNGVKFEITNSDSGKMNIKNNLPGQKDTKIIHIRPHSQKAAYKLNNGVQIGNVERDADELPNGEWMTRQSFWLNREYVLKQLKDLL
;
A
#
# COMPACT_ATOMS: atom_id res chain seq x y z
N MET A 1 25.21 -20.93 -18.47
CA MET A 1 24.29 -21.32 -19.55
C MET A 1 22.87 -21.15 -19.04
N LEU A 2 21.93 -20.78 -19.90
CA LEU A 2 20.52 -20.74 -19.52
C LEU A 2 20.01 -22.13 -19.15
N PHE A 3 19.07 -22.18 -18.21
CA PHE A 3 18.41 -23.38 -17.70
C PHE A 3 19.32 -24.40 -16.97
N ASP A 4 20.59 -24.08 -16.72
CA ASP A 4 21.52 -24.96 -16.01
C ASP A 4 21.34 -24.85 -14.49
N TYR A 5 20.23 -25.40 -14.00
CA TYR A 5 19.91 -25.56 -12.59
C TYR A 5 19.16 -26.87 -12.35
N ASN A 6 19.14 -27.35 -11.11
CA ASN A 6 18.35 -28.52 -10.73
C ASN A 6 17.03 -28.06 -10.10
N ASN A 7 15.91 -28.23 -10.82
CA ASN A 7 14.57 -27.86 -10.36
C ASN A 7 14.08 -28.64 -9.11
N LYS A 8 14.80 -29.69 -8.69
CA LYS A 8 14.55 -30.45 -7.45
C LYS A 8 15.43 -30.02 -6.28
N ASN A 9 16.24 -28.98 -6.46
CA ASN A 9 17.15 -28.48 -5.44
C ASN A 9 17.00 -26.97 -5.28
N GLU A 10 16.41 -26.55 -4.15
CA GLU A 10 16.17 -25.14 -3.83
C GLU A 10 17.45 -24.30 -3.91
N LYS A 11 18.57 -24.82 -3.38
CA LYS A 11 19.85 -24.11 -3.42
C LYS A 11 20.33 -23.93 -4.85
N SER A 12 20.19 -24.94 -5.70
CA SER A 12 20.54 -24.84 -7.12
C SER A 12 19.70 -23.80 -7.86
N ILE A 13 18.40 -23.74 -7.58
CA ILE A 13 17.50 -22.73 -8.16
C ILE A 13 17.91 -21.34 -7.70
N TYR A 14 18.20 -21.17 -6.41
CA TYR A 14 18.60 -19.89 -5.85
C TYR A 14 19.95 -19.42 -6.37
N ASP A 15 20.98 -20.26 -6.36
CA ASP A 15 22.32 -19.94 -6.87
C ASP A 15 22.27 -19.60 -8.37
N TYR A 16 21.37 -20.24 -9.13
CA TYR A 16 21.09 -19.88 -10.52
C TYR A 16 20.42 -18.50 -10.62
N ALA A 17 19.33 -18.28 -9.87
CA ALA A 17 18.61 -17.02 -9.86
C ALA A 17 19.46 -15.82 -9.40
N LYS A 18 20.42 -16.02 -8.49
CA LYS A 18 21.33 -14.97 -8.02
C LYS A 18 22.17 -14.35 -9.13
N LYS A 19 22.39 -15.06 -10.24
CA LYS A 19 23.10 -14.52 -11.41
C LYS A 19 22.32 -13.40 -12.12
N LEU A 20 21.03 -13.25 -11.85
CA LEU A 20 20.22 -12.14 -12.35
C LEU A 20 20.58 -10.80 -11.72
N GLU A 21 21.21 -10.77 -10.54
CA GLU A 21 21.58 -9.50 -9.91
C GLU A 21 22.57 -8.72 -10.79
N GLY A 22 22.23 -7.46 -11.07
CA GLY A 22 22.97 -6.60 -11.99
C GLY A 22 22.55 -6.71 -13.45
N MET A 23 21.79 -7.74 -13.84
CA MET A 23 21.27 -7.87 -15.20
C MET A 23 20.04 -6.98 -15.42
N THR A 24 19.88 -6.50 -16.64
CA THR A 24 18.64 -5.94 -17.17
C THR A 24 17.75 -7.04 -17.74
N PHE A 25 16.44 -6.80 -17.81
CA PHE A 25 15.54 -7.73 -18.50
C PHE A 25 15.87 -7.86 -20.01
N ARG A 26 16.49 -6.83 -20.61
CA ARG A 26 16.99 -6.88 -21.99
C ARG A 26 18.12 -7.89 -22.13
N GLU A 27 19.11 -7.85 -21.25
CA GLU A 27 20.21 -8.84 -21.26
C GLU A 27 19.68 -10.26 -21.07
N VAL A 28 18.72 -10.48 -20.15
CA VAL A 28 18.05 -11.78 -19.99
C VAL A 28 17.38 -12.22 -21.30
N LEU A 29 16.67 -11.31 -21.97
CA LEU A 29 15.99 -11.61 -23.22
C LEU A 29 16.98 -11.89 -24.36
N ASP A 30 18.10 -11.19 -24.41
CA ASP A 30 19.12 -11.37 -25.44
C ASP A 30 19.90 -12.67 -25.23
N GLU A 31 20.27 -13.02 -23.98
CA GLU A 31 20.78 -14.36 -23.64
C GLU A 31 19.80 -15.46 -24.07
N TYR A 32 18.50 -15.25 -23.85
CA TYR A 32 17.48 -16.20 -24.30
C TYR A 32 17.40 -16.33 -25.81
N LYS A 33 17.51 -15.23 -26.57
CA LYS A 33 17.52 -15.28 -28.04
C LYS A 33 18.74 -16.02 -28.56
N ASP A 34 19.91 -15.78 -27.99
CA ASP A 34 21.19 -16.36 -28.40
C ASP A 34 21.37 -17.82 -27.95
N SER A 35 20.64 -18.24 -26.91
CA SER A 35 20.67 -19.63 -26.42
C SER A 35 20.13 -20.62 -27.45
N MET A 36 20.83 -21.75 -27.62
CA MET A 36 20.36 -22.89 -28.42
C MET A 36 19.13 -23.58 -27.81
N TYR A 37 18.92 -23.45 -26.50
CA TYR A 37 17.80 -24.03 -25.76
C TYR A 37 16.74 -22.96 -25.49
N LYS A 38 15.45 -23.31 -25.56
CA LYS A 38 14.33 -22.39 -25.31
C LYS A 38 13.45 -22.79 -24.11
N THR A 39 13.65 -23.98 -23.56
CA THR A 39 12.97 -24.44 -22.35
C THR A 39 13.93 -25.19 -21.43
N TYR A 40 13.52 -25.35 -20.16
CA TYR A 40 14.24 -26.19 -19.20
C TYR A 40 14.38 -27.64 -19.70
N ASP A 41 13.29 -28.18 -20.24
CA ASP A 41 13.23 -29.54 -20.77
C ASP A 41 14.17 -29.72 -21.98
N ASP A 42 14.26 -28.73 -22.88
CA ASP A 42 15.21 -28.79 -24.01
C ASP A 42 16.65 -28.98 -23.52
N PHE A 43 17.07 -28.18 -22.53
CA PHE A 43 18.43 -28.24 -21.99
C PHE A 43 18.71 -29.58 -21.32
N HIS A 44 17.80 -30.04 -20.44
CA HIS A 44 18.03 -31.26 -19.66
C HIS A 44 17.83 -32.55 -20.47
N HIS A 45 16.92 -32.60 -21.44
CA HIS A 45 16.78 -33.76 -22.31
C HIS A 45 17.95 -33.88 -23.30
N LEU A 46 18.42 -32.78 -23.89
CA LEU A 46 19.52 -32.82 -24.86
C LEU A 46 20.86 -33.13 -24.18
N ARG A 47 21.13 -32.59 -22.98
CA ARG A 47 22.34 -32.89 -22.20
C ARG A 47 22.50 -34.38 -21.88
N THR A 48 21.41 -35.09 -21.62
CA THR A 48 21.45 -36.55 -21.37
C THR A 48 21.75 -37.37 -22.62
N LYS A 49 21.53 -36.81 -23.82
CA LYS A 49 21.75 -37.50 -25.10
C LYS A 49 23.10 -37.22 -25.75
N VAL A 50 23.92 -36.28 -25.25
CA VAL A 50 25.22 -35.88 -25.85
C VAL A 50 26.26 -37.03 -25.92
N ASN A 51 26.01 -38.18 -25.29
CA ASN A 51 26.85 -39.37 -25.50
C ASN A 51 26.61 -40.08 -26.84
N ASP A 52 25.52 -39.78 -27.56
CA ASP A 52 25.27 -40.21 -28.94
C ASP A 52 24.88 -38.97 -29.76
N SER A 53 25.50 -38.76 -30.93
CA SER A 53 25.41 -37.55 -31.76
C SER A 53 24.07 -36.78 -31.69
N PRO A 54 24.08 -35.45 -31.42
CA PRO A 54 22.85 -34.69 -31.20
C PRO A 54 22.01 -34.66 -32.48
N ASN A 55 20.89 -35.38 -32.47
CA ASN A 55 19.91 -35.31 -33.54
C ASN A 55 19.15 -33.98 -33.38
N ILE A 56 19.53 -32.98 -34.18
CA ILE A 56 19.04 -31.58 -34.18
C ILE A 56 17.52 -31.47 -34.46
N SER A 57 16.88 -32.56 -34.88
CA SER A 57 15.45 -32.60 -35.23
C SER A 57 14.47 -32.47 -34.06
N TYR A 58 14.94 -32.53 -32.80
CA TYR A 58 14.09 -32.43 -31.59
C TYR A 58 14.02 -31.03 -30.97
N LEU A 59 14.75 -30.04 -31.49
CA LEU A 59 14.58 -28.65 -31.04
C LEU A 59 13.19 -28.18 -31.47
N ASN A 60 12.27 -28.07 -30.50
CA ASN A 60 10.96 -27.47 -30.73
C ASN A 60 11.18 -26.09 -31.36
N LYS A 61 10.67 -25.91 -32.60
CA LYS A 61 10.52 -24.61 -33.25
C LYS A 61 9.38 -23.83 -32.59
N ASP A 62 9.44 -23.66 -31.27
CA ASP A 62 8.52 -22.79 -30.55
C ASP A 62 8.82 -21.36 -31.02
N PRO A 63 7.84 -20.54 -31.44
CA PRO A 63 8.04 -19.18 -31.96
C PRO A 63 8.79 -18.19 -31.03
N GLY A 64 9.24 -18.63 -29.86
CA GLY A 64 9.91 -17.80 -28.86
C GLY A 64 8.89 -17.02 -28.04
N TYR A 65 9.26 -16.67 -26.81
CA TYR A 65 8.50 -15.74 -26.00
C TYR A 65 8.43 -14.38 -26.72
N ILE A 66 7.21 -13.92 -27.02
CA ILE A 66 6.97 -12.60 -27.62
C ILE A 66 6.66 -11.61 -26.49
N TYR A 67 7.63 -10.77 -26.17
CA TYR A 67 7.43 -9.67 -25.25
C TYR A 67 6.41 -8.67 -25.83
N ASN A 68 5.35 -8.38 -25.07
CA ASN A 68 4.33 -7.37 -25.38
C ASN A 68 4.37 -6.23 -24.34
N PRO A 69 5.06 -5.12 -24.64
CA PRO A 69 5.33 -4.05 -23.67
C PRO A 69 4.07 -3.40 -23.06
N LYS A 70 2.89 -3.61 -23.67
CA LYS A 70 1.61 -3.07 -23.19
C LYS A 70 0.92 -3.92 -22.12
N ALA A 71 1.34 -5.16 -21.91
CA ALA A 71 0.71 -6.04 -20.92
C ALA A 71 1.31 -5.86 -19.51
N LYS A 72 0.42 -5.89 -18.49
CA LYS A 72 0.80 -5.86 -17.06
C LYS A 72 1.41 -7.22 -16.66
N GLY A 73 2.40 -7.20 -15.76
CA GLY A 73 3.01 -8.44 -15.22
C GLY A 73 4.04 -9.13 -16.14
N GLN A 74 4.32 -8.59 -17.32
CA GLN A 74 5.20 -9.26 -18.29
C GLN A 74 6.66 -9.42 -17.90
N LEU A 75 7.18 -8.61 -16.98
CA LEU A 75 8.58 -8.79 -16.54
C LEU A 75 8.74 -10.09 -15.73
N GLY A 76 7.73 -10.45 -14.92
CA GLY A 76 7.67 -11.77 -14.29
C GLY A 76 7.55 -12.89 -15.31
N GLY A 77 6.62 -12.75 -16.26
CA GLY A 77 6.47 -13.71 -17.37
C GLY A 77 7.73 -13.85 -18.22
N LEU A 78 8.51 -12.78 -18.41
CA LEU A 78 9.79 -12.85 -19.10
C LEU A 78 10.78 -13.72 -18.32
N LEU A 79 10.89 -13.57 -17.00
CA LEU A 79 11.78 -14.42 -16.20
C LEU A 79 11.33 -15.88 -16.21
N GLU A 80 10.03 -16.15 -16.08
CA GLU A 80 9.45 -17.50 -16.18
C GLU A 80 9.86 -18.18 -17.50
N ASN A 81 9.62 -17.52 -18.64
CA ASN A 81 9.87 -18.09 -19.96
C ASN A 81 11.35 -18.07 -20.36
N CYS A 82 11.98 -16.90 -20.28
CA CYS A 82 13.28 -16.65 -20.89
C CYS A 82 14.45 -17.06 -19.99
N TYR A 83 14.27 -17.07 -18.66
CA TYR A 83 15.35 -17.37 -17.74
C TYR A 83 15.21 -18.73 -17.07
N PHE A 84 14.02 -19.03 -16.52
CA PHE A 84 13.78 -20.32 -15.85
C PHE A 84 13.30 -21.40 -16.82
N GLY A 85 12.72 -21.04 -17.96
CA GLY A 85 12.36 -21.99 -19.02
C GLY A 85 11.02 -22.68 -18.79
N TYR A 86 10.14 -22.08 -18.00
CA TYR A 86 8.78 -22.55 -17.76
C TYR A 86 7.78 -21.79 -18.64
N LYS A 87 6.83 -22.52 -19.21
CA LYS A 87 5.70 -21.89 -19.90
C LYS A 87 4.69 -21.40 -18.87
N PRO A 88 4.18 -20.16 -18.99
CA PRO A 88 3.11 -19.67 -18.15
C PRO A 88 1.92 -20.60 -18.30
N ASN A 89 1.52 -21.22 -17.20
CA ASN A 89 0.28 -21.98 -17.11
C ASN A 89 -0.60 -21.34 -16.04
N SER A 90 -1.90 -21.63 -16.08
CA SER A 90 -2.84 -21.20 -15.04
C SER A 90 -2.82 -22.13 -13.83
N ASP A 91 -1.69 -22.81 -13.59
CA ASP A 91 -1.57 -23.80 -12.55
C ASP A 91 -1.59 -23.11 -11.17
N PRO A 92 -2.46 -23.55 -10.24
CA PRO A 92 -2.48 -23.01 -8.89
C PRO A 92 -1.20 -23.31 -8.08
N HIS A 93 -0.41 -24.31 -8.50
CA HIS A 93 0.78 -24.76 -7.80
C HIS A 93 1.92 -23.73 -7.81
N ALA A 94 2.96 -24.01 -7.01
CA ALA A 94 4.19 -23.24 -6.99
C ALA A 94 4.98 -23.42 -8.30
N ASP A 95 5.63 -22.36 -8.78
CA ASP A 95 6.37 -22.38 -10.06
C ASP A 95 7.46 -23.47 -10.08
N PHE A 96 8.16 -23.68 -8.96
CA PHE A 96 9.06 -24.80 -8.75
C PHE A 96 8.40 -25.85 -7.85
N PHE A 97 7.44 -26.60 -8.41
CA PHE A 97 6.59 -27.55 -7.70
C PHE A 97 7.37 -28.53 -6.80
N ASP A 98 8.43 -29.16 -7.34
CA ASP A 98 9.21 -30.21 -6.65
C ASP A 98 9.86 -29.73 -5.34
N VAL A 99 10.12 -28.43 -5.20
CA VAL A 99 10.70 -27.82 -4.00
C VAL A 99 9.74 -26.86 -3.29
N GLY A 100 8.55 -26.65 -3.84
CA GLY A 100 7.53 -25.76 -3.30
C GLY A 100 7.94 -24.29 -3.24
N VAL A 101 8.76 -23.82 -4.19
CA VAL A 101 9.21 -22.42 -4.30
C VAL A 101 8.35 -21.69 -5.34
N GLU A 102 7.80 -20.54 -4.98
CA GLU A 102 7.05 -19.64 -5.87
C GLU A 102 7.97 -18.51 -6.38
N LEU A 103 7.97 -18.25 -7.68
CA LEU A 103 8.67 -17.13 -8.29
C LEU A 103 7.81 -15.87 -8.23
N LYS A 104 8.34 -14.79 -7.65
CA LYS A 104 7.69 -13.48 -7.66
C LYS A 104 8.66 -12.38 -8.02
N SER A 105 8.30 -11.57 -9.02
CA SER A 105 9.02 -10.34 -9.34
C SER A 105 8.25 -9.11 -8.86
N THR A 106 8.92 -8.13 -8.25
CA THR A 106 8.30 -6.87 -7.80
C THR A 106 9.22 -5.66 -8.00
N PRO A 107 8.72 -4.49 -8.40
CA PRO A 107 9.54 -3.30 -8.52
C PRO A 107 9.93 -2.72 -7.15
N ILE A 108 11.10 -2.07 -7.14
CA ILE A 108 11.57 -1.18 -6.09
C ILE A 108 11.89 0.19 -6.70
N GLU A 109 11.88 1.23 -5.88
CA GLU A 109 12.17 2.60 -6.29
C GLU A 109 13.35 3.16 -5.48
N LYS A 110 14.23 3.87 -6.17
CA LYS A 110 15.34 4.59 -5.56
C LYS A 110 14.86 5.94 -5.01
N LYS A 111 15.26 6.26 -3.79
CA LYS A 111 14.98 7.54 -3.13
C LYS A 111 16.09 8.53 -3.44
N ASN A 112 15.76 9.82 -3.33
CA ASN A 112 16.71 10.92 -3.49
C ASN A 112 17.91 10.82 -2.53
N ASN A 113 17.74 10.19 -1.37
CA ASN A 113 18.82 9.98 -0.39
C ASN A 113 19.63 8.68 -0.63
N GLY A 114 19.46 8.02 -1.77
CA GLY A 114 20.16 6.79 -2.14
C GLY A 114 19.54 5.49 -1.61
N GLY A 115 18.59 5.55 -0.67
CA GLY A 115 17.91 4.35 -0.15
C GLY A 115 16.81 3.80 -1.07
N TYR A 116 16.25 2.64 -0.73
CA TYR A 116 15.18 2.00 -1.52
C TYR A 116 13.81 2.02 -0.83
N ARG A 117 12.75 1.85 -1.62
CA ARG A 117 11.38 1.50 -1.18
C ARG A 117 10.76 0.46 -2.12
N ALA A 118 9.87 -0.37 -1.60
CA ALA A 118 9.00 -1.21 -2.43
C ALA A 118 8.11 -0.30 -3.31
N GLY A 119 8.01 -0.64 -4.60
CA GLY A 119 7.26 0.15 -5.58
C GLY A 119 5.77 -0.19 -5.65
N GLU A 120 5.36 -1.35 -5.16
CA GLU A 120 3.96 -1.80 -5.14
C GLU A 120 3.72 -2.92 -4.12
N ARG A 121 2.44 -3.31 -3.99
CA ARG A 121 1.98 -4.49 -3.27
C ARG A 121 2.42 -5.77 -3.99
N LEU A 122 2.73 -6.84 -3.26
CA LEU A 122 3.06 -8.13 -3.88
C LEU A 122 1.79 -8.97 -4.06
N SER A 123 1.33 -9.14 -5.30
CA SER A 123 0.17 -9.99 -5.59
C SER A 123 0.53 -11.47 -5.41
N ILE A 124 -0.31 -12.21 -4.67
CA ILE A 124 -0.08 -13.63 -4.34
C ILE A 124 -0.90 -14.52 -5.26
N THR A 125 -2.23 -14.49 -5.11
CA THR A 125 -3.18 -15.31 -5.88
C THR A 125 -4.55 -14.66 -5.95
N ASN A 126 -5.41 -15.11 -6.87
CA ASN A 126 -6.78 -14.61 -6.98
C ASN A 126 -7.61 -15.04 -5.77
N ILE A 127 -8.59 -14.21 -5.40
CA ILE A 127 -9.66 -14.58 -4.49
C ILE A 127 -10.81 -15.12 -5.35
N SER A 128 -11.21 -16.38 -5.15
CA SER A 128 -12.41 -16.92 -5.79
C SER A 128 -13.64 -16.40 -5.04
N PHE A 129 -14.57 -15.79 -5.78
CA PHE A 129 -15.89 -15.45 -5.25
C PHE A 129 -16.96 -16.41 -5.74
N GLU A 130 -16.65 -17.32 -6.66
CA GLU A 130 -17.62 -18.18 -7.34
C GLU A 130 -17.68 -19.59 -6.71
N GLU A 131 -16.81 -19.87 -5.73
CA GLU A 131 -16.65 -21.15 -5.06
C GLU A 131 -16.60 -20.95 -3.54
N PRO A 132 -16.83 -22.02 -2.74
CA PRO A 132 -16.64 -21.98 -1.30
C PRO A 132 -15.22 -21.56 -0.91
N VAL A 133 -15.12 -20.85 0.20
CA VAL A 133 -13.85 -20.42 0.78
C VAL A 133 -13.18 -21.60 1.50
N GLU A 134 -11.87 -21.77 1.30
CA GLU A 134 -11.05 -22.68 2.11
C GLU A 134 -10.79 -22.06 3.50
N ASP A 135 -11.14 -22.80 4.55
CA ASP A 135 -11.03 -22.32 5.93
C ASP A 135 -9.69 -22.63 6.58
N ASN A 136 -9.08 -23.73 6.16
CA ASN A 136 -7.76 -24.07 6.64
C ASN A 136 -6.73 -23.30 5.81
N PHE A 137 -6.18 -22.24 6.40
CA PHE A 137 -5.10 -21.45 5.79
C PHE A 137 -3.99 -22.32 5.19
N TYR A 138 -3.56 -23.39 5.87
CA TYR A 138 -2.48 -24.25 5.39
C TYR A 138 -2.85 -25.16 4.21
N LYS A 139 -4.13 -25.24 3.86
CA LYS A 139 -4.63 -25.87 2.61
C LYS A 139 -4.87 -24.87 1.48
N SER A 140 -4.79 -23.58 1.78
CA SER A 140 -5.09 -22.52 0.81
C SER A 140 -3.95 -22.32 -0.21
N HIS A 141 -4.32 -21.85 -1.41
CA HIS A 141 -3.35 -21.37 -2.40
C HIS A 141 -2.52 -20.18 -1.91
N VAL A 142 -3.02 -19.42 -0.92
CA VAL A 142 -2.23 -18.36 -0.29
C VAL A 142 -1.01 -18.97 0.39
N TRP A 143 -1.21 -19.97 1.26
CA TRP A 143 -0.10 -20.63 1.94
C TRP A 143 0.86 -21.28 0.96
N GLU A 144 0.35 -21.99 -0.04
CA GLU A 144 1.15 -22.64 -1.06
C GLU A 144 2.13 -21.67 -1.74
N LYS A 145 1.67 -20.45 -2.05
CA LYS A 145 2.46 -19.43 -2.74
C LYS A 145 3.33 -18.56 -1.84
N ILE A 146 3.05 -18.48 -0.53
CA ILE A 146 3.85 -17.63 0.39
C ILE A 146 4.81 -18.41 1.29
N LYS A 147 4.65 -19.73 1.44
CA LYS A 147 5.51 -20.54 2.31
C LYS A 147 6.99 -20.44 1.94
N ARG A 148 7.28 -20.26 0.65
CA ARG A 148 8.63 -20.07 0.12
C ARG A 148 8.60 -19.30 -1.20
N ILE A 149 9.07 -18.06 -1.19
CA ILE A 149 9.08 -17.18 -2.35
C ILE A 149 10.53 -16.95 -2.80
N LEU A 150 10.83 -17.20 -4.07
CA LEU A 150 11.98 -16.63 -4.77
C LEU A 150 11.61 -15.22 -5.25
N LEU A 151 12.05 -14.23 -4.48
CA LEU A 151 11.68 -12.83 -4.66
C LEU A 151 12.75 -12.09 -5.47
N ILE A 152 12.36 -11.61 -6.65
CA ILE A 152 13.20 -10.86 -7.58
C ILE A 152 12.76 -9.40 -7.58
N GLN A 153 13.66 -8.49 -7.22
CA GLN A 153 13.39 -7.07 -7.08
C GLN A 153 14.20 -6.26 -8.09
N TYR A 154 13.51 -5.41 -8.85
CA TYR A 154 14.12 -4.63 -9.93
C TYR A 154 13.85 -3.13 -9.79
N LEU A 155 14.78 -2.29 -10.25
CA LEU A 155 14.68 -0.84 -10.20
C LEU A 155 13.71 -0.34 -11.26
N ARG A 156 12.59 0.25 -10.84
CA ARG A 156 11.60 0.86 -11.73
C ARG A 156 11.93 2.34 -11.95
N ASP A 157 12.25 2.69 -13.19
CA ASP A 157 12.37 4.08 -13.66
C ASP A 157 11.42 4.30 -14.84
N LYS A 158 10.37 5.10 -14.64
CA LYS A 158 9.36 5.33 -15.68
C LYS A 158 9.88 6.18 -16.85
N SER A 159 11.09 6.72 -16.78
CA SER A 159 11.72 7.49 -17.85
C SER A 159 12.44 6.64 -18.90
N ILE A 160 12.70 5.36 -18.62
CA ILE A 160 13.38 4.42 -19.53
C ILE A 160 12.48 3.24 -19.92
N ASP A 161 12.91 2.45 -20.92
CA ASP A 161 12.18 1.25 -21.31
C ASP A 161 12.16 0.22 -20.18
N ARG A 162 11.04 -0.51 -20.05
CA ARG A 162 10.85 -1.52 -19.01
C ARG A 162 11.85 -2.68 -19.11
N LEU A 163 12.33 -3.00 -20.30
CA LEU A 163 13.37 -4.02 -20.49
C LEU A 163 14.74 -3.56 -19.96
N ASP A 164 14.95 -2.25 -19.86
CA ASP A 164 16.21 -1.67 -19.34
C ASP A 164 16.19 -1.54 -17.81
N TYR A 165 15.15 -2.06 -17.14
CA TYR A 165 15.12 -2.14 -15.68
C TYR A 165 16.14 -3.17 -15.20
N MET A 166 17.00 -2.74 -14.28
CA MET A 166 18.02 -3.58 -13.65
C MET A 166 17.40 -4.37 -12.49
N ILE A 167 17.70 -5.67 -12.43
CA ILE A 167 17.40 -6.53 -11.30
C ILE A 167 18.46 -6.28 -10.22
N GLU A 168 18.01 -5.75 -9.08
CA GLU A 168 18.89 -5.30 -7.99
C GLU A 168 19.08 -6.39 -6.93
N PHE A 169 17.99 -7.08 -6.55
CA PHE A 169 18.04 -8.07 -5.47
C PHE A 169 17.30 -9.35 -5.84
N VAL A 170 17.89 -10.49 -5.51
CA VAL A 170 17.30 -11.82 -5.60
C VAL A 170 17.47 -12.53 -4.26
N ASN A 171 16.35 -12.87 -3.62
CA ASN A 171 16.34 -13.44 -2.27
C ASN A 171 15.28 -14.54 -2.16
N LEU A 172 15.55 -15.54 -1.30
CA LEU A 172 14.49 -16.41 -0.80
C LEU A 172 13.82 -15.75 0.41
N PHE A 173 12.50 -15.70 0.40
CA PHE A 173 11.69 -15.11 1.45
C PHE A 173 10.64 -16.10 1.94
N THR A 174 10.55 -16.22 3.26
CA THR A 174 9.48 -16.91 3.97
C THR A 174 9.01 -15.95 5.07
N PRO A 175 7.69 -15.67 5.19
CA PRO A 175 7.19 -14.85 6.28
C PRO A 175 7.66 -15.39 7.64
N PRO A 176 8.24 -14.55 8.52
CA PRO A 176 8.60 -14.97 9.86
C PRO A 176 7.38 -15.47 10.64
N LYS A 177 7.60 -16.29 11.67
CA LYS A 177 6.53 -16.92 12.46
C LYS A 177 5.59 -15.90 13.07
N GLU A 178 6.12 -14.78 13.54
CA GLU A 178 5.36 -13.68 14.14
C GLU A 178 4.43 -13.01 13.11
N ASP A 179 4.93 -12.83 11.88
CA ASP A 179 4.14 -12.27 10.80
C ASP A 179 3.09 -13.26 10.29
N LEU A 180 3.42 -14.55 10.27
CA LEU A 180 2.51 -15.60 9.82
C LEU A 180 1.24 -15.64 10.67
N LYS A 181 1.34 -15.39 11.99
CA LYS A 181 0.15 -15.28 12.85
C LYS A 181 -0.81 -14.20 12.36
N ILE A 182 -0.28 -13.02 12.05
CA ILE A 182 -1.06 -11.87 11.57
C ILE A 182 -1.61 -12.14 10.16
N ILE A 183 -0.82 -12.77 9.28
CA ILE A 183 -1.26 -13.17 7.95
C ILE A 183 -2.43 -14.16 8.01
N ILE A 184 -2.43 -15.09 8.97
CA ILE A 184 -3.54 -16.03 9.20
C ILE A 184 -4.78 -15.28 9.69
N ASP A 185 -4.63 -14.36 10.64
CA ASP A 185 -5.74 -13.52 11.14
C ASP A 185 -6.35 -12.69 9.99
N ASP A 186 -5.51 -12.10 9.14
CA ASP A 186 -5.92 -11.33 7.97
C ASP A 186 -6.66 -12.19 6.93
N TYR A 187 -6.13 -13.39 6.64
CA TYR A 187 -6.77 -14.36 5.75
C TYR A 187 -8.18 -14.71 6.24
N ASN A 188 -8.31 -15.01 7.53
CA ASN A 188 -9.58 -15.31 8.17
C ASN A 188 -10.54 -14.11 8.12
N ALA A 189 -10.05 -12.88 8.36
CA ALA A 189 -10.86 -11.67 8.30
C ALA A 189 -11.44 -11.43 6.90
N ILE A 190 -10.61 -11.54 5.85
CA ILE A 190 -11.05 -11.43 4.45
C ILE A 190 -12.12 -12.49 4.14
N ASN A 191 -11.85 -13.74 4.52
CA ASN A 191 -12.71 -14.88 4.25
C ASN A 191 -14.05 -14.80 4.98
N ASN A 192 -14.06 -14.34 6.23
CA ASN A 192 -15.28 -14.12 6.99
C ASN A 192 -16.16 -13.05 6.35
N LYS A 193 -15.57 -11.97 5.82
CA LYS A 193 -16.32 -10.93 5.10
C LYS A 193 -16.91 -11.45 3.78
N ILE A 194 -16.19 -12.33 3.07
CA ILE A 194 -16.71 -13.01 1.87
C ILE A 194 -17.90 -13.92 2.24
N LYS A 195 -17.76 -14.74 3.29
CA LYS A 195 -18.82 -15.63 3.77
C LYS A 195 -20.09 -14.91 4.23
N GLN A 196 -19.96 -13.65 4.66
CA GLN A 196 -21.09 -12.77 4.99
C GLN A 196 -21.82 -12.23 3.75
N GLY A 197 -21.39 -12.56 2.53
CA GLY A 197 -21.94 -12.00 1.28
C GLY A 197 -21.48 -10.58 0.99
N LYS A 198 -20.40 -10.11 1.64
CA LYS A 198 -19.91 -8.73 1.60
C LYS A 198 -18.58 -8.58 0.84
N ALA A 199 -18.30 -9.45 -0.13
CA ALA A 199 -17.08 -9.35 -0.93
C ALA A 199 -17.01 -8.05 -1.76
N HIS A 200 -18.17 -7.48 -2.14
CA HIS A 200 -18.23 -6.19 -2.83
C HIS A 200 -17.78 -5.01 -1.94
N GLU A 201 -17.79 -5.18 -0.61
CA GLU A 201 -17.30 -4.21 0.36
C GLU A 201 -15.86 -4.45 0.82
N LEU A 202 -15.18 -5.50 0.31
CA LEU A 202 -13.78 -5.76 0.65
C LEU A 202 -12.93 -4.52 0.36
N SER A 203 -11.99 -4.22 1.24
CA SER A 203 -10.98 -3.19 1.08
C SER A 203 -9.63 -3.74 1.50
N GLU A 204 -8.54 -3.25 0.89
CA GLU A 204 -7.19 -3.54 1.36
C GLU A 204 -7.04 -3.12 2.83
N GLY A 205 -7.73 -2.06 3.28
CA GLY A 205 -7.71 -1.54 4.65
C GLY A 205 -8.34 -2.44 5.72
N ASP A 206 -9.06 -3.50 5.35
CA ASP A 206 -9.73 -4.42 6.29
C ASP A 206 -8.74 -5.18 7.22
N THR A 207 -7.48 -5.31 6.80
CA THR A 207 -6.48 -6.20 7.40
C THR A 207 -5.15 -5.50 7.73
N MET A 208 -4.14 -6.22 8.21
CA MET A 208 -2.81 -5.67 8.53
C MET A 208 -1.77 -5.88 7.42
N TYR A 209 -1.39 -7.11 7.11
CA TYR A 209 -0.26 -7.46 6.23
C TYR A 209 -0.70 -8.10 4.92
N LEU A 210 -1.70 -8.99 4.98
CA LEU A 210 -2.31 -9.63 3.82
C LEU A 210 -3.61 -8.89 3.47
N GLY A 211 -3.63 -8.20 2.33
CA GLY A 211 -4.80 -7.45 1.84
C GLY A 211 -5.53 -8.14 0.69
N ALA A 212 -6.71 -7.62 0.35
CA ALA A 212 -7.50 -8.00 -0.82
C ALA A 212 -7.51 -6.86 -1.84
N CYS A 213 -6.55 -6.80 -2.77
CA CYS A 213 -6.44 -5.73 -3.76
C CYS A 213 -7.28 -6.01 -5.02
N THR A 214 -7.80 -4.96 -5.66
CA THR A 214 -8.59 -5.10 -6.90
C THR A 214 -7.74 -5.60 -8.08
N LYS A 215 -8.37 -6.38 -8.96
CA LYS A 215 -7.74 -6.90 -10.20
C LYS A 215 -8.54 -6.50 -11.44
N GLY A 216 -7.84 -5.87 -12.39
CA GLY A 216 -8.36 -5.53 -13.72
C GLY A 216 -8.70 -4.04 -13.87
N ALA A 217 -8.47 -3.49 -15.07
CA ALA A 217 -8.55 -2.06 -15.35
C ALA A 217 -9.97 -1.53 -15.70
N THR A 218 -10.96 -2.41 -15.89
CA THR A 218 -12.32 -1.99 -16.27
C THR A 218 -13.38 -2.73 -15.46
N ALA A 219 -14.28 -1.96 -14.82
CA ALA A 219 -15.31 -2.47 -13.91
C ALA A 219 -16.20 -3.54 -14.56
N LYS A 220 -16.55 -3.41 -15.85
CA LYS A 220 -17.53 -4.31 -16.50
C LYS A 220 -17.03 -5.75 -16.68
N LYS A 221 -15.73 -5.98 -16.85
CA LYS A 221 -15.15 -7.33 -17.05
C LYS A 221 -14.62 -7.96 -15.75
N SER A 222 -14.58 -7.19 -14.65
CA SER A 222 -14.05 -7.64 -13.37
C SER A 222 -15.13 -8.02 -12.36
N MET A 223 -16.41 -7.75 -12.61
CA MET A 223 -17.47 -8.18 -11.70
C MET A 223 -17.67 -9.70 -11.77
N ARG A 224 -17.77 -10.35 -10.61
CA ARG A 224 -18.14 -11.75 -10.44
C ARG A 224 -19.29 -11.88 -9.45
N PRO A 225 -20.24 -12.80 -9.66
CA PRO A 225 -21.21 -13.12 -8.63
C PRO A 225 -20.47 -13.67 -7.40
N GLN A 226 -21.01 -13.40 -6.22
CA GLN A 226 -20.53 -14.01 -4.98
C GLN A 226 -21.20 -15.37 -4.77
N TYR A 227 -20.49 -16.33 -4.20
CA TYR A 227 -21.01 -17.66 -3.85
C TYR A 227 -21.93 -17.57 -2.62
N TYR A 228 -21.56 -16.72 -1.66
CA TYR A 228 -22.30 -16.47 -0.43
C TYR A 228 -23.20 -15.22 -0.53
N GLY A 229 -24.25 -15.18 0.30
CA GLY A 229 -25.21 -14.06 0.34
C GLY A 229 -26.12 -14.02 -0.88
N ASP A 230 -26.61 -12.84 -1.23
CA ASP A 230 -27.59 -12.64 -2.32
C ASP A 230 -26.96 -12.58 -3.72
N HIS A 231 -25.77 -13.17 -3.89
CA HIS A 231 -24.99 -13.17 -5.13
C HIS A 231 -24.66 -11.76 -5.70
N GLU A 232 -24.72 -10.71 -4.88
CA GLU A 232 -24.39 -9.34 -5.30
C GLU A 232 -23.01 -9.30 -5.98
N PRO A 233 -22.89 -8.78 -7.21
CA PRO A 233 -21.61 -8.80 -7.91
C PRO A 233 -20.50 -8.04 -7.16
N ALA A 234 -19.32 -8.63 -7.09
CA ALA A 234 -18.11 -8.04 -6.52
C ALA A 234 -16.99 -7.91 -7.56
N LYS A 235 -16.18 -6.85 -7.47
CA LYS A 235 -14.98 -6.71 -8.31
C LYS A 235 -13.96 -7.78 -7.93
N LYS A 236 -13.42 -8.51 -8.90
CA LYS A 236 -12.30 -9.45 -8.72
C LYS A 236 -11.18 -8.84 -7.87
N ARG A 237 -10.66 -9.64 -6.95
CA ARG A 237 -9.54 -9.27 -6.07
C ARG A 237 -8.49 -10.36 -6.03
N ASN A 238 -7.29 -9.98 -5.64
CA ASN A 238 -6.20 -10.88 -5.29
C ASN A 238 -5.84 -10.71 -3.82
N TYR A 239 -5.47 -11.82 -3.17
CA TYR A 239 -4.66 -11.73 -1.97
C TYR A 239 -3.32 -11.09 -2.33
N CYS A 240 -2.85 -10.16 -1.52
CA CYS A 240 -1.57 -9.49 -1.71
C CYS A 240 -0.90 -9.17 -0.38
N PHE A 241 0.44 -9.20 -0.33
CA PHE A 241 1.13 -8.48 0.72
C PHE A 241 1.11 -6.99 0.43
N LYS A 242 0.69 -6.21 1.43
CA LYS A 242 0.58 -4.75 1.29
C LYS A 242 1.92 -4.10 1.02
N THR A 243 1.92 -2.97 0.32
CA THR A 243 3.13 -2.19 0.00
C THR A 243 3.93 -1.82 1.25
N ALA A 244 3.26 -1.57 2.38
CA ALA A 244 3.92 -1.26 3.65
C ALA A 244 4.67 -2.48 4.22
N TYR A 245 4.07 -3.67 4.16
CA TYR A 245 4.73 -4.93 4.51
C TYR A 245 5.93 -5.20 3.60
N MET A 246 5.77 -5.06 2.28
CA MET A 246 6.87 -5.24 1.32
C MET A 246 8.00 -4.23 1.52
N ASN A 247 7.68 -3.00 1.92
CA ASN A 247 8.68 -2.00 2.32
C ASN A 247 9.47 -2.44 3.56
N PHE A 248 8.81 -3.04 4.55
CA PHE A 248 9.48 -3.56 5.73
C PHE A 248 10.38 -4.75 5.38
N VAL A 249 9.89 -5.69 4.58
CA VAL A 249 10.65 -6.85 4.07
C VAL A 249 11.92 -6.37 3.37
N LEU A 250 11.80 -5.44 2.42
CA LEU A 250 12.95 -4.88 1.72
C LEU A 250 13.96 -4.25 2.69
N LYS A 251 13.51 -3.33 3.55
CA LYS A 251 14.42 -2.55 4.39
C LYS A 251 15.10 -3.36 5.49
N ASN A 252 14.40 -4.31 6.09
CA ASN A 252 14.85 -4.96 7.31
C ASN A 252 15.30 -6.39 7.07
N TYR A 253 14.60 -7.14 6.22
CA TYR A 253 14.93 -8.54 5.95
C TYR A 253 15.94 -8.67 4.83
N ILE A 254 15.81 -7.89 3.75
CA ILE A 254 16.70 -7.98 2.59
C ILE A 254 17.96 -7.10 2.79
N LEU A 255 17.78 -5.80 3.02
CA LEU A 255 18.93 -4.88 3.05
C LEU A 255 19.79 -4.95 4.32
N LYS A 256 19.21 -5.38 5.44
CA LYS A 256 19.88 -5.33 6.75
C LYS A 256 20.14 -6.68 7.38
N ASN A 257 19.52 -7.76 6.89
CA ASN A 257 19.47 -9.06 7.57
C ASN A 257 19.12 -8.94 9.06
N ASN A 258 18.34 -7.92 9.45
CA ASN A 258 18.15 -7.55 10.85
C ASN A 258 16.82 -8.07 11.39
N VAL A 259 16.94 -8.95 12.38
CA VAL A 259 15.89 -9.38 13.31
C VAL A 259 16.55 -9.40 14.71
N PRO A 260 16.01 -8.74 15.76
CA PRO A 260 14.69 -8.12 15.89
C PRO A 260 14.66 -6.58 15.79
N TYR A 261 13.47 -6.02 15.56
CA TYR A 261 13.16 -4.57 15.51
C TYR A 261 12.28 -4.17 16.71
N GLU A 262 12.08 -2.86 16.98
CA GLU A 262 11.17 -2.41 18.06
C GLU A 262 9.76 -2.96 17.80
N SER A 263 9.22 -3.70 18.77
CA SER A 263 7.98 -4.47 18.67
C SER A 263 6.99 -4.03 19.75
N ILE A 264 5.71 -3.90 19.41
CA ILE A 264 4.65 -3.70 20.39
C ILE A 264 4.34 -5.00 21.12
N VAL A 265 4.33 -6.12 20.38
CA VAL A 265 4.13 -7.46 20.94
C VAL A 265 5.47 -7.95 21.50
N LYS A 266 5.55 -8.05 22.84
CA LYS A 266 6.75 -8.50 23.58
C LYS A 266 6.61 -9.89 24.19
N GLU A 267 5.38 -10.40 24.20
CA GLU A 267 5.01 -11.67 24.83
C GLU A 267 3.97 -12.41 23.98
N LYS A 268 3.69 -13.67 24.34
CA LYS A 268 2.64 -14.44 23.67
C LYS A 268 1.29 -13.81 24.01
N ILE A 269 0.53 -13.44 22.98
CA ILE A 269 -0.82 -12.90 23.11
C ILE A 269 -1.86 -13.94 22.67
N ASP A 270 -2.97 -14.03 23.41
CA ASP A 270 -4.11 -14.91 23.10
C ASP A 270 -5.20 -14.20 22.26
N SER A 271 -4.96 -12.95 21.86
CA SER A 271 -5.82 -12.15 20.98
C SER A 271 -5.12 -11.85 19.64
N THR A 272 -5.83 -11.17 18.74
CA THR A 272 -5.22 -10.53 17.57
C THR A 272 -4.28 -9.39 18.01
N VAL A 273 -3.35 -9.00 17.15
CA VAL A 273 -2.48 -7.84 17.39
C VAL A 273 -3.27 -6.54 17.46
N GLN A 274 -4.33 -6.41 16.66
CA GLN A 274 -5.24 -5.26 16.69
C GLN A 274 -5.89 -5.11 18.06
N ASP A 275 -6.46 -6.19 18.60
CA ASP A 275 -7.10 -6.17 19.93
C ASP A 275 -6.09 -5.88 21.03
N TYR A 276 -4.88 -6.42 20.91
CA TYR A 276 -3.82 -6.17 21.88
C TYR A 276 -3.38 -4.69 21.89
N ILE A 277 -3.18 -4.08 20.73
CA ILE A 277 -2.90 -2.64 20.59
C ILE A 277 -3.99 -1.80 21.25
N LEU A 278 -5.26 -2.13 21.01
CA LEU A 278 -6.39 -1.42 21.61
C LEU A 278 -6.42 -1.62 23.13
N LYS A 279 -6.20 -2.84 23.63
CA LYS A 279 -6.15 -3.16 25.06
C LYS A 279 -5.09 -2.36 25.81
N LEU A 280 -3.89 -2.20 25.22
CA LEU A 280 -2.79 -1.43 25.83
C LEU A 280 -3.19 0.02 26.10
N ILE A 281 -3.93 0.66 25.20
CA ILE A 281 -4.41 2.03 25.41
C ILE A 281 -5.67 2.03 26.28
N ASN A 282 -6.62 1.13 26.03
CA ASN A 282 -7.93 1.16 26.66
C ASN A 282 -7.91 0.82 28.16
N ARG A 283 -6.85 0.16 28.66
CA ARG A 283 -6.67 -0.04 30.11
C ARG A 283 -6.55 1.27 30.91
N HIS A 284 -6.26 2.38 30.23
CA HIS A 284 -6.11 3.71 30.81
C HIS A 284 -7.36 4.60 30.70
N ILE A 285 -8.48 4.07 30.20
CA ILE A 285 -9.72 4.84 30.01
C ILE A 285 -10.13 5.50 31.33
N GLY A 286 -10.48 6.78 31.25
CA GLY A 286 -10.91 7.59 32.40
C GLY A 286 -9.79 8.38 33.07
N GLN A 287 -8.53 7.97 32.93
CA GLN A 287 -7.38 8.73 33.43
C GLN A 287 -7.23 10.05 32.68
N THR A 288 -6.83 11.08 33.41
CA THR A 288 -6.47 12.39 32.88
C THR A 288 -5.09 12.35 32.22
N ASP A 289 -4.86 13.28 31.29
CA ASP A 289 -3.55 13.50 30.69
C ASP A 289 -2.46 13.83 31.71
N GLU A 290 -2.80 14.47 32.83
CA GLU A 290 -1.90 14.70 33.97
C GLU A 290 -1.55 13.41 34.72
N GLU A 291 -2.53 12.57 35.04
CA GLU A 291 -2.30 11.25 35.66
C GLU A 291 -1.43 10.36 34.75
N LEU A 292 -1.72 10.36 33.45
CA LEU A 292 -0.92 9.64 32.46
C LEU A 292 0.50 10.18 32.34
N CYS A 293 0.68 11.51 32.40
CA CYS A 293 2.00 12.12 32.44
C CYS A 293 2.81 11.62 33.65
N LYS A 294 2.19 11.58 34.83
CA LYS A 294 2.81 11.07 36.05
C LYS A 294 3.16 9.57 35.93
N GLU A 295 2.21 8.76 35.45
CA GLU A 295 2.39 7.31 35.29
C GLU A 295 3.57 6.98 34.35
N TYR A 296 3.71 7.72 33.25
CA TYR A 296 4.74 7.48 32.24
C TYR A 296 5.99 8.35 32.41
N ASN A 297 6.17 8.97 33.58
CA ASN A 297 7.30 9.85 33.90
C ASN A 297 7.59 10.88 32.80
N ARG A 298 6.55 11.62 32.41
CA ARG A 298 6.55 12.63 31.36
C ARG A 298 6.10 13.96 31.96
N GLU A 299 6.82 15.05 31.68
CA GLU A 299 6.43 16.39 32.15
C GLU A 299 5.11 16.87 31.53
N TYR A 300 4.14 17.25 32.36
CA TYR A 300 2.90 17.86 31.88
C TYR A 300 3.18 19.29 31.39
N ASN A 301 2.89 19.58 30.11
CA ASN A 301 3.14 20.89 29.50
C ASN A 301 1.99 21.39 28.62
N ASN A 302 0.86 20.67 28.58
CA ASN A 302 -0.36 21.04 27.84
C ASN A 302 -0.14 21.33 26.32
N ASN A 303 0.99 20.89 25.76
CA ASN A 303 1.30 21.03 24.34
C ASN A 303 0.60 19.92 23.54
N LYS A 304 0.12 20.21 22.33
CA LYS A 304 -0.44 19.19 21.41
C LYS A 304 0.43 17.93 21.26
N ALA A 305 1.75 18.07 21.29
CA ALA A 305 2.68 16.93 21.21
C ALA A 305 2.56 15.95 22.40
N GLN A 306 2.06 16.41 23.55
CA GLN A 306 1.86 15.61 24.77
C GLN A 306 1.01 14.38 24.54
N TRP A 307 -0.20 14.56 24.01
CA TRP A 307 -1.13 13.45 23.82
C TRP A 307 -0.57 12.41 22.84
N LYS A 308 0.22 12.85 21.84
CA LYS A 308 0.88 11.95 20.89
C LYS A 308 1.95 11.12 21.58
N ASP A 309 2.80 11.75 22.38
CA ASP A 309 3.82 11.08 23.19
C ASP A 309 3.20 10.09 24.19
N LEU A 310 2.15 10.50 24.91
CA LEU A 310 1.39 9.60 25.80
C LEU A 310 0.82 8.38 25.03
N SER A 311 0.32 8.58 23.82
CA SER A 311 -0.19 7.47 22.99
C SER A 311 0.90 6.44 22.68
N PHE A 312 2.11 6.87 22.36
CA PHE A 312 3.23 5.96 22.13
C PHE A 312 3.71 5.28 23.41
N ARG A 313 3.78 6.02 24.52
CA ARG A 313 4.15 5.47 25.83
C ARG A 313 3.17 4.40 26.31
N MET A 314 1.86 4.59 26.08
CA MET A 314 0.84 3.56 26.35
C MET A 314 1.05 2.28 25.54
N LEU A 315 1.53 2.42 24.30
CA LEU A 315 1.93 1.28 23.45
C LEU A 315 3.31 0.70 23.82
N GLY A 316 4.05 1.33 24.73
CA GLY A 316 5.38 0.90 25.13
C GLY A 316 6.48 1.13 24.07
N ILE A 317 6.29 2.12 23.20
CA ILE A 317 7.18 2.48 22.08
C ILE A 317 7.54 3.97 22.11
N LYS A 318 8.57 4.37 21.36
CA LYS A 318 9.08 5.76 21.34
C LYS A 318 8.51 6.62 20.21
N GLY A 319 7.88 6.01 19.23
CA GLY A 319 7.38 6.70 18.04
C GLY A 319 6.54 5.80 17.16
N ASN A 320 6.38 6.19 15.90
CA ASN A 320 5.62 5.43 14.90
C ASN A 320 6.44 4.36 14.18
N HIS A 321 7.59 3.98 14.74
CA HIS A 321 8.55 3.04 14.16
C HIS A 321 8.43 1.63 14.72
N ALA A 322 7.33 1.29 15.38
CA ALA A 322 7.13 -0.09 15.78
C ALA A 322 6.88 -0.98 14.56
N ALA A 323 7.43 -2.20 14.58
CA ALA A 323 7.36 -3.15 13.47
C ALA A 323 5.93 -3.35 12.97
N GLU A 324 4.99 -3.58 13.87
CA GLU A 324 3.59 -3.86 13.54
C GLU A 324 2.89 -2.64 12.96
N LEU A 325 3.22 -1.43 13.42
CA LEU A 325 2.67 -0.20 12.87
C LEU A 325 3.22 0.07 11.47
N GLU A 326 4.53 -0.10 11.25
CA GLU A 326 5.14 0.11 9.93
C GLU A 326 4.64 -0.93 8.91
N LYS A 327 4.61 -2.21 9.28
CA LYS A 327 4.16 -3.30 8.41
C LYS A 327 2.69 -3.16 7.99
N ALA A 328 1.83 -2.70 8.89
CA ALA A 328 0.39 -2.54 8.66
C ALA A 328 -0.01 -1.12 8.18
N ASN A 329 0.95 -0.22 7.97
CA ASN A 329 0.70 1.19 7.66
C ASN A 329 -0.26 1.87 8.66
N ILE A 330 -0.07 1.59 9.96
CA ILE A 330 -0.88 2.19 11.02
C ILE A 330 -0.33 3.56 11.39
N VAL A 331 -1.16 4.58 11.23
CA VAL A 331 -0.85 5.96 11.60
C VAL A 331 -1.55 6.32 12.90
N VAL A 332 -0.77 6.56 13.96
CA VAL A 332 -1.30 7.01 15.25
C VAL A 332 -1.72 8.48 15.18
N LYS A 333 -2.98 8.76 15.51
CA LYS A 333 -3.58 10.09 15.49
C LYS A 333 -4.30 10.36 16.80
N THR A 334 -3.97 11.48 17.44
CA THR A 334 -4.66 11.92 18.63
C THR A 334 -5.83 12.82 18.27
N ILE A 335 -7.00 12.52 18.82
CA ILE A 335 -8.23 13.28 18.60
C ILE A 335 -8.61 13.93 19.92
N ARG A 336 -8.59 15.27 19.94
CA ARG A 336 -8.98 16.06 21.11
C ARG A 336 -10.37 16.63 20.90
N ILE A 337 -11.23 16.37 21.88
CA ILE A 337 -12.63 16.78 21.88
C ILE A 337 -12.82 17.77 23.01
N GLU A 338 -13.38 18.93 22.69
CA GLU A 338 -13.65 19.98 23.66
C GLU A 338 -14.93 19.65 24.47
N GLU A 339 -15.20 20.43 25.50
CA GLU A 339 -16.37 20.21 26.38
C GLU A 339 -17.71 20.26 25.63
N ASN A 340 -17.78 21.07 24.56
CA ASN A 340 -18.94 21.15 23.68
C ASN A 340 -19.10 19.94 22.73
N GLY A 341 -18.27 18.90 22.90
CA GLY A 341 -18.30 17.68 22.09
C GLY A 341 -17.68 17.82 20.70
N LYS A 342 -17.13 18.98 20.33
CA LYS A 342 -16.52 19.21 19.01
C LYS A 342 -15.01 18.99 19.07
N ASN A 343 -14.46 18.39 18.01
CA ASN A 343 -13.03 18.42 17.74
C ASN A 343 -12.67 19.68 16.92
N LYS A 344 -11.48 20.23 17.13
CA LYS A 344 -11.04 21.45 16.43
C LYS A 344 -10.41 21.18 15.07
N GLU A 345 -9.68 20.08 14.95
CA GLU A 345 -8.69 19.87 13.89
C GLU A 345 -9.16 18.87 12.84
N SER A 346 -9.14 19.29 11.58
CA SER A 346 -9.19 18.38 10.43
C SER A 346 -7.80 17.79 10.18
N MET A 347 -7.72 16.61 9.56
CA MET A 347 -6.44 15.94 9.31
C MET A 347 -6.01 16.06 7.86
N SER A 348 -4.87 16.72 7.61
CA SER A 348 -4.28 16.78 6.26
C SER A 348 -3.51 15.52 5.94
N PHE A 349 -3.45 15.21 4.65
CA PHE A 349 -2.40 14.40 4.06
C PHE A 349 -1.59 15.24 3.06
N ALA A 350 -0.64 14.62 2.35
CA ALA A 350 0.39 15.34 1.59
C ALA A 350 -0.20 16.36 0.61
N PRO A 351 0.47 17.51 0.38
CA PRO A 351 0.11 18.43 -0.69
C PRO A 351 0.13 17.72 -2.04
N PHE A 352 -0.84 18.02 -2.90
CA PHE A 352 -0.89 17.52 -4.27
C PHE A 352 -0.43 18.62 -5.24
N LYS A 353 -0.03 18.21 -6.45
CA LYS A 353 0.17 19.14 -7.58
C LYS A 353 -1.08 19.14 -8.44
N ALA A 354 -1.60 20.31 -8.77
CA ALA A 354 -2.81 20.51 -9.55
C ALA A 354 -2.72 19.84 -10.93
N LYS A 355 -1.59 20.01 -11.63
CA LYS A 355 -1.33 19.38 -12.93
C LYS A 355 -1.25 17.85 -12.86
N GLU A 356 -0.84 17.27 -11.73
CA GLU A 356 -0.87 15.81 -11.53
C GLU A 356 -2.30 15.36 -11.25
N LEU A 357 -2.99 16.02 -10.32
CA LEU A 357 -4.37 15.71 -9.92
C LEU A 357 -5.35 15.65 -11.11
N VAL A 358 -5.27 16.58 -12.06
CA VAL A 358 -6.19 16.60 -13.22
C VAL A 358 -5.99 15.44 -14.21
N ASN A 359 -4.87 14.71 -14.10
CA ASN A 359 -4.52 13.57 -14.93
C ASN A 359 -4.66 12.22 -14.19
N GLU A 360 -4.97 12.23 -12.89
CA GLU A 360 -5.21 11.02 -12.12
C GLU A 360 -6.54 10.34 -12.51
N ASN A 361 -6.56 9.00 -12.47
CA ASN A 361 -7.78 8.22 -12.45
C ASN A 361 -8.10 7.83 -11.01
N TRP A 362 -9.36 7.63 -10.65
CA TRP A 362 -9.77 7.38 -9.27
C TRP A 362 -9.00 6.23 -8.58
N GLU A 363 -9.01 5.02 -9.15
CA GLU A 363 -8.40 3.83 -8.51
C GLU A 363 -6.87 3.87 -8.42
N ASP A 364 -6.23 4.77 -9.18
CA ASP A 364 -4.78 5.02 -9.17
C ASP A 364 -4.46 6.42 -8.60
N SER A 365 -5.45 7.11 -8.01
CA SER A 365 -5.29 8.47 -7.48
C SER A 365 -4.55 8.44 -6.15
N THR A 366 -3.78 9.50 -5.88
CA THR A 366 -3.07 9.65 -4.60
C THR A 366 -4.03 9.57 -3.41
N VAL A 367 -5.26 10.08 -3.56
CA VAL A 367 -6.30 10.05 -2.51
C VAL A 367 -6.79 8.63 -2.25
N TYR A 368 -7.12 7.88 -3.31
CA TYR A 368 -7.58 6.50 -3.19
C TYR A 368 -6.51 5.62 -2.56
N GLU A 369 -5.29 5.65 -3.10
CA GLU A 369 -4.18 4.84 -2.58
C GLU A 369 -3.90 5.13 -1.11
N TYR A 370 -3.97 6.41 -0.70
CA TYR A 370 -3.75 6.81 0.69
C TYR A 370 -4.80 6.21 1.64
N PHE A 371 -6.09 6.39 1.34
CA PHE A 371 -7.16 5.94 2.24
C PHE A 371 -7.43 4.45 2.18
N GLU A 372 -7.21 3.80 1.03
CA GLU A 372 -7.32 2.34 0.89
C GLU A 372 -6.21 1.61 1.65
N ALA A 373 -5.00 2.19 1.73
CA ALA A 373 -3.85 1.55 2.37
C ALA A 373 -3.61 1.98 3.83
N THR A 374 -4.15 3.11 4.29
CA THR A 374 -3.85 3.66 5.63
C THR A 374 -4.86 3.20 6.66
N GLN A 375 -4.35 2.61 7.74
CA GLN A 375 -5.14 2.37 8.95
C GLN A 375 -4.80 3.42 10.00
N PHE A 376 -5.79 4.04 10.61
CA PHE A 376 -5.59 5.02 11.67
C PHE A 376 -5.82 4.39 13.03
N LEU A 377 -4.88 4.60 13.96
CA LEU A 377 -5.13 4.37 15.38
C LEU A 377 -5.51 5.71 16.00
N PHE A 378 -6.81 5.95 16.13
CA PHE A 378 -7.33 7.13 16.81
C PHE A 378 -7.24 6.95 18.31
N VAL A 379 -6.54 7.85 19.00
CA VAL A 379 -6.49 7.91 20.47
C VAL A 379 -7.24 9.15 20.92
N VAL A 380 -8.34 8.94 21.65
CA VAL A 380 -9.35 9.97 21.88
C VAL A 380 -9.25 10.53 23.29
N PHE A 381 -9.08 11.84 23.38
CA PHE A 381 -9.03 12.59 24.62
C PHE A 381 -10.18 13.61 24.64
N LYS A 382 -10.99 13.63 25.70
CA LYS A 382 -12.09 14.59 25.87
C LYS A 382 -11.81 15.52 27.04
N LYS A 383 -11.95 16.82 26.80
CA LYS A 383 -11.77 17.87 27.80
C LYS A 383 -12.79 17.72 28.93
N SER A 384 -12.32 17.88 30.16
CA SER A 384 -13.09 17.81 31.40
C SER A 384 -12.49 18.82 32.37
N GLY A 385 -13.02 20.05 32.39
CA GLY A 385 -12.43 21.16 33.13
C GLY A 385 -11.08 21.58 32.53
N ASN A 386 -10.03 21.63 33.35
CA ASN A 386 -8.69 22.06 32.95
C ASN A 386 -7.79 20.94 32.40
N ARG A 387 -8.33 19.73 32.23
CA ARG A 387 -7.60 18.52 31.82
C ARG A 387 -8.35 17.78 30.72
N TYR A 388 -7.68 16.84 30.08
CA TYR A 388 -8.31 15.91 29.15
C TYR A 388 -8.31 14.50 29.72
N LYS A 389 -9.44 13.80 29.64
CA LYS A 389 -9.56 12.38 30.00
C LYS A 389 -9.45 11.50 28.76
N LEU A 390 -8.70 10.40 28.88
CA LEU A 390 -8.66 9.37 27.84
C LEU A 390 -10.03 8.69 27.74
N LYS A 391 -10.58 8.66 26.53
CA LYS A 391 -11.83 7.98 26.19
C LYS A 391 -11.62 6.61 25.57
N GLY A 392 -10.41 6.36 25.08
CA GLY A 392 -9.99 5.07 24.52
C GLY A 392 -9.33 5.26 23.17
N ALA A 393 -9.15 4.15 22.46
CA ALA A 393 -8.63 4.11 21.11
C ALA A 393 -9.50 3.29 20.16
N LYS A 394 -9.39 3.61 18.88
CA LYS A 394 -10.07 2.92 17.78
C LYS A 394 -9.12 2.75 16.61
N LEU A 395 -9.03 1.52 16.10
CA LEU A 395 -8.48 1.27 14.77
C LEU A 395 -9.57 1.55 13.75
N TRP A 396 -9.25 2.39 12.77
CA TRP A 396 -10.20 2.84 11.77
C TRP A 396 -9.51 2.94 10.42
N HIS A 397 -10.08 2.29 9.42
CA HIS A 397 -9.80 2.55 8.01
C HIS A 397 -11.06 3.16 7.38
N MET A 398 -10.92 3.79 6.21
CA MET A 398 -12.07 4.39 5.55
C MET A 398 -13.00 3.29 5.00
N PRO A 399 -14.30 3.26 5.37
CA PRO A 399 -15.22 2.28 4.84
C PRO A 399 -15.30 2.29 3.32
N TYR A 400 -15.52 1.13 2.71
CA TYR A 400 -15.54 0.99 1.24
C TYR A 400 -16.50 1.97 0.58
N HIS A 401 -17.72 2.11 1.10
CA HIS A 401 -18.74 3.02 0.58
C HIS A 401 -18.28 4.49 0.67
N ASP A 402 -17.78 4.89 1.84
CA ASP A 402 -17.30 6.25 2.07
C ASP A 402 -16.18 6.62 1.09
N LEU A 403 -15.22 5.72 0.87
CA LEU A 403 -14.13 5.92 -0.08
C LEU A 403 -14.63 5.93 -1.53
N ASN A 404 -15.28 4.86 -1.97
CA ASN A 404 -15.55 4.62 -3.39
C ASN A 404 -16.80 5.33 -3.94
N LYS A 405 -17.63 5.90 -3.05
CA LYS A 405 -18.79 6.72 -3.45
C LYS A 405 -18.56 8.16 -3.07
N VAL A 406 -18.53 8.47 -1.78
CA VAL A 406 -18.57 9.86 -1.32
C VAL A 406 -17.25 10.60 -1.59
N VAL A 407 -16.12 10.02 -1.19
CA VAL A 407 -14.80 10.63 -1.45
C VAL A 407 -14.51 10.68 -2.95
N HIS A 408 -14.86 9.64 -3.71
CA HIS A 408 -14.71 9.65 -5.16
C HIS A 408 -15.49 10.80 -5.82
N GLU A 409 -16.75 11.02 -5.42
CA GLU A 409 -17.57 12.14 -5.89
C GLU A 409 -16.94 13.49 -5.54
N GLU A 410 -16.54 13.70 -4.29
CA GLU A 410 -15.91 14.95 -3.83
C GLU A 410 -14.57 15.21 -4.53
N TRP A 411 -13.73 14.19 -4.66
CA TRP A 411 -12.47 14.25 -5.42
C TRP A 411 -12.71 14.63 -6.89
N GLY A 412 -13.71 14.02 -7.54
CA GLY A 412 -14.06 14.30 -8.93
C GLY A 412 -14.55 15.74 -9.13
N GLN A 413 -15.27 16.31 -8.15
CA GLN A 413 -15.66 17.72 -8.17
C GLN A 413 -14.43 18.64 -8.17
N TYR A 414 -13.47 18.40 -7.27
CA TYR A 414 -12.23 19.18 -7.22
C TYR A 414 -11.41 19.04 -8.49
N GLN A 415 -11.26 17.81 -9.01
CA GLN A 415 -10.56 17.54 -10.26
C GLN A 415 -11.18 18.35 -11.42
N ASN A 416 -12.51 18.35 -11.52
CA ASN A 416 -13.24 19.07 -12.56
C ASN A 416 -13.09 20.59 -12.44
N ILE A 417 -13.18 21.16 -11.23
CA ILE A 417 -12.99 22.61 -11.02
C ILE A 417 -11.58 23.05 -11.41
N ILE A 418 -10.56 22.30 -10.98
CA ILE A 418 -9.15 22.62 -11.28
C ILE A 418 -8.88 22.49 -12.78
N LYS A 419 -9.44 21.46 -13.44
CA LYS A 419 -9.31 21.25 -14.88
C LYS A 419 -9.97 22.35 -15.71
N ASN A 420 -11.14 22.83 -15.31
CA ASN A 420 -11.89 23.87 -16.04
C ASN A 420 -11.47 25.30 -15.68
N GLY A 421 -10.56 25.48 -14.71
CA GLY A 421 -10.09 26.76 -14.24
C GLY A 421 -10.72 27.18 -12.92
N VAL A 422 -9.88 27.35 -11.90
CA VAL A 422 -10.28 27.89 -10.59
C VAL A 422 -10.66 29.36 -10.75
N LYS A 423 -11.80 29.76 -10.19
CA LYS A 423 -12.25 31.16 -10.20
C LYS A 423 -11.78 31.85 -8.95
N PHE A 424 -11.12 32.99 -9.09
CA PHE A 424 -10.61 33.80 -7.99
C PHE A 424 -11.44 35.08 -7.82
N GLU A 425 -11.72 35.43 -6.56
CA GLU A 425 -12.34 36.70 -6.17
C GLU A 425 -11.36 37.45 -5.26
N ILE A 426 -11.00 38.67 -5.64
CA ILE A 426 -10.07 39.51 -4.90
C ILE A 426 -10.88 40.52 -4.09
N THR A 427 -10.66 40.54 -2.78
CA THR A 427 -11.29 41.48 -1.85
C THR A 427 -10.21 42.15 -1.02
N ASN A 428 -10.40 43.41 -0.63
CA ASN A 428 -9.52 44.09 0.32
C ASN A 428 -10.20 44.13 1.68
N SER A 429 -9.47 43.84 2.75
CA SER A 429 -9.95 44.14 4.10
C SER A 429 -9.86 45.64 4.37
N ASP A 430 -10.55 46.11 5.41
CA ASP A 430 -10.52 47.51 5.87
C ASP A 430 -9.10 48.02 6.18
N SER A 431 -8.18 47.10 6.48
CA SER A 431 -6.75 47.37 6.70
C SER A 431 -5.91 47.42 5.41
N GLY A 432 -6.53 47.37 4.23
CA GLY A 432 -5.85 47.36 2.92
C GLY A 432 -5.20 46.02 2.56
N LYS A 433 -5.39 44.97 3.36
CA LYS A 433 -4.84 43.64 3.07
C LYS A 433 -5.69 42.92 2.03
N MET A 434 -5.04 42.53 0.94
CA MET A 434 -5.65 41.73 -0.12
C MET A 434 -5.97 40.31 0.35
N ASN A 435 -7.20 39.87 0.14
CA ASN A 435 -7.72 38.53 0.38
C ASN A 435 -8.19 37.92 -0.93
N ILE A 436 -7.64 36.76 -1.27
CA ILE A 436 -7.99 36.01 -2.48
C ILE A 436 -8.85 34.81 -2.06
N LYS A 437 -10.12 34.82 -2.48
CA LYS A 437 -11.04 33.69 -2.36
C LYS A 437 -11.02 32.88 -3.65
N ASN A 438 -11.43 31.62 -3.56
CA ASN A 438 -11.58 30.74 -4.71
C ASN A 438 -12.90 29.96 -4.62
N ASN A 439 -13.30 29.34 -5.72
CA ASN A 439 -14.53 28.54 -5.82
C ASN A 439 -14.34 27.06 -5.47
N LEU A 440 -13.23 26.65 -4.84
CA LEU A 440 -13.08 25.27 -4.40
C LEU A 440 -13.99 25.03 -3.19
N PRO A 441 -14.80 23.94 -3.17
CA PRO A 441 -15.64 23.60 -2.03
C PRO A 441 -14.84 23.54 -0.72
N GLY A 442 -15.34 24.22 0.31
CA GLY A 442 -14.75 24.17 1.65
C GLY A 442 -15.33 23.02 2.48
N GLN A 443 -14.87 22.88 3.73
CA GLN A 443 -15.36 21.83 4.64
C GLN A 443 -16.88 21.84 4.85
N LYS A 444 -17.54 23.01 4.73
CA LYS A 444 -19.00 23.13 4.90
C LYS A 444 -19.78 22.60 3.70
N ASP A 445 -19.13 22.52 2.55
CA ASP A 445 -19.74 22.15 1.27
C ASP A 445 -19.54 20.65 0.99
N THR A 446 -18.82 19.94 1.85
CA THR A 446 -18.46 18.52 1.69
C THR A 446 -18.80 17.69 2.93
N LYS A 447 -18.90 16.38 2.74
CA LYS A 447 -19.22 15.36 3.75
C LYS A 447 -17.96 14.78 4.37
N ILE A 448 -16.96 14.38 3.58
CA ILE A 448 -15.82 13.57 4.07
C ILE A 448 -14.49 14.29 3.90
N ILE A 449 -14.17 14.77 2.70
CA ILE A 449 -12.90 15.43 2.42
C ILE A 449 -13.11 16.88 1.96
N HIS A 450 -12.12 17.73 2.22
CA HIS A 450 -12.05 19.05 1.59
C HIS A 450 -10.63 19.42 1.18
N ILE A 451 -10.50 20.41 0.30
CA ILE A 451 -9.22 21.02 -0.04
C ILE A 451 -9.03 22.32 0.74
N ARG A 452 -7.85 22.49 1.34
CA ARG A 452 -7.42 23.79 1.89
C ARG A 452 -5.89 23.90 1.90
N PRO A 453 -5.34 25.13 2.02
CA PRO A 453 -3.89 25.34 2.09
C PRO A 453 -3.24 24.53 3.21
N HIS A 454 -2.09 23.95 2.92
CA HIS A 454 -1.24 23.29 3.92
C HIS A 454 -0.42 24.29 4.73
N SER A 455 0.03 25.35 4.06
CA SER A 455 0.89 26.40 4.61
C SER A 455 0.06 27.55 5.18
N GLN A 456 0.66 28.28 6.14
CA GLN A 456 0.07 29.50 6.69
C GLN A 456 0.21 30.71 5.74
N LYS A 457 1.18 30.66 4.82
CA LYS A 457 1.50 31.75 3.91
C LYS A 457 0.77 31.57 2.59
N ALA A 458 -0.04 32.56 2.24
CA ALA A 458 -0.67 32.67 0.93
C ALA A 458 0.39 33.06 -0.12
N ALA A 459 0.32 32.42 -1.28
CA ALA A 459 1.08 32.77 -2.48
C ALA A 459 0.23 32.55 -3.74
N TYR A 460 0.24 33.52 -4.65
CA TYR A 460 -0.55 33.50 -5.89
C TYR A 460 0.18 34.26 -7.01
N LYS A 461 -0.03 33.84 -8.25
CA LYS A 461 0.32 34.56 -9.49
C LYS A 461 -0.81 34.36 -10.49
N LEU A 462 -1.62 35.40 -10.70
CA LEU A 462 -2.84 35.33 -11.51
C LEU A 462 -2.66 36.06 -12.84
N ASN A 463 -3.47 35.69 -13.83
CA ASN A 463 -3.37 36.23 -15.20
C ASN A 463 -3.74 37.72 -15.29
N ASN A 464 -4.46 38.24 -14.29
CA ASN A 464 -4.80 39.65 -14.18
C ASN A 464 -3.66 40.53 -13.61
N GLY A 465 -2.45 39.96 -13.44
CA GLY A 465 -1.26 40.67 -12.96
C GLY A 465 -1.07 40.64 -11.44
N VAL A 466 -1.99 40.04 -10.67
CA VAL A 466 -1.82 39.91 -9.22
C VAL A 466 -0.73 38.89 -8.88
N GLN A 467 0.24 39.31 -8.07
CA GLN A 467 1.27 38.43 -7.52
C GLN A 467 1.49 38.73 -6.04
N ILE A 468 1.33 37.72 -5.18
CA ILE A 468 1.56 37.83 -3.73
C ILE A 468 2.32 36.63 -3.19
N GLY A 469 3.07 36.84 -2.11
CA GLY A 469 3.81 35.78 -1.41
C GLY A 469 5.01 35.25 -2.20
N ASN A 470 5.60 34.16 -1.69
CA ASN A 470 6.70 33.45 -2.38
C ASN A 470 6.10 32.32 -3.23
N VAL A 471 5.85 32.63 -4.51
CA VAL A 471 5.21 31.70 -5.47
C VAL A 471 6.04 30.42 -5.66
N GLU A 472 7.36 30.55 -5.79
CA GLU A 472 8.26 29.41 -6.03
C GLU A 472 8.22 28.38 -4.88
N ARG A 473 8.11 28.87 -3.64
CA ARG A 473 8.10 28.01 -2.44
C ARG A 473 6.71 27.55 -2.04
N ASP A 474 5.73 28.46 -2.04
CA ASP A 474 4.46 28.27 -1.34
C ASP A 474 3.26 28.04 -2.29
N ALA A 475 3.45 28.17 -3.61
CA ALA A 475 2.41 27.96 -4.61
C ALA A 475 2.66 26.71 -5.48
N ASP A 476 1.64 26.38 -6.26
CA ASP A 476 1.63 25.33 -7.28
C ASP A 476 0.93 25.87 -8.54
N GLU A 477 1.40 25.42 -9.70
CA GLU A 477 0.90 25.89 -11.00
C GLU A 477 -0.35 25.13 -11.42
N LEU A 478 -1.39 25.87 -11.79
CA LEU A 478 -2.65 25.38 -12.32
C LEU A 478 -2.56 25.04 -13.82
N PRO A 479 -3.51 24.25 -14.36
CA PRO A 479 -3.52 23.91 -15.79
C PRO A 479 -3.59 25.12 -16.73
N ASN A 480 -4.17 26.25 -16.28
CA ASN A 480 -4.30 27.48 -17.05
C ASN A 480 -3.08 28.42 -16.94
N GLY A 481 -1.99 28.00 -16.27
CA GLY A 481 -0.76 28.78 -16.08
C GLY A 481 -0.77 29.74 -14.88
N GLU A 482 -1.91 29.92 -14.21
CA GLU A 482 -1.98 30.65 -12.95
C GLU A 482 -1.37 29.83 -11.81
N TRP A 483 -0.97 30.49 -10.72
CA TRP A 483 -0.43 29.85 -9.53
C TRP A 483 -1.29 30.16 -8.33
N MET A 484 -1.59 29.12 -7.55
CA MET A 484 -2.31 29.25 -6.29
C MET A 484 -1.53 28.61 -5.16
N THR A 485 -1.84 29.02 -3.93
CA THR A 485 -1.18 28.48 -2.74
C THR A 485 -1.29 26.96 -2.71
N ARG A 486 -0.22 26.26 -2.33
CA ARG A 486 -0.20 24.78 -2.28
C ARG A 486 -1.35 24.25 -1.45
N GLN A 487 -2.12 23.37 -2.07
CA GLN A 487 -3.30 22.79 -1.50
C GLN A 487 -3.02 21.36 -0.99
N SER A 488 -3.78 20.94 0.01
CA SER A 488 -3.85 19.54 0.43
C SER A 488 -5.30 19.15 0.56
N PHE A 489 -5.56 17.86 0.41
CA PHE A 489 -6.81 17.27 0.89
C PHE A 489 -6.75 17.04 2.40
N TRP A 490 -7.91 17.15 3.03
CA TRP A 490 -8.10 17.05 4.46
C TRP A 490 -9.31 16.18 4.76
N LEU A 491 -9.19 15.27 5.72
CA LEU A 491 -10.32 14.56 6.28
C LEU A 491 -11.09 15.49 7.23
N ASN A 492 -12.38 15.67 6.96
CA ASN A 492 -13.26 16.56 7.70
C ASN A 492 -13.33 16.14 9.17
N ARG A 493 -13.06 17.08 10.08
CA ARG A 493 -13.10 16.83 11.53
C ARG A 493 -14.45 16.28 11.99
N GLU A 494 -15.55 16.75 11.40
CA GLU A 494 -16.90 16.30 11.73
C GLU A 494 -17.16 14.86 11.29
N TYR A 495 -16.59 14.45 10.15
CA TYR A 495 -16.63 13.07 9.73
C TYR A 495 -15.86 12.18 10.71
N VAL A 496 -14.63 12.55 11.07
CA VAL A 496 -13.84 11.83 12.09
C VAL A 496 -14.62 11.69 13.40
N LEU A 497 -15.27 12.76 13.86
CA LEU A 497 -16.08 12.72 15.08
C LEU A 497 -17.25 11.74 14.97
N LYS A 498 -17.90 11.63 13.80
CA LYS A 498 -18.97 10.63 13.56
C LYS A 498 -18.45 9.20 13.69
N GLN A 499 -17.22 8.94 13.24
CA GLN A 499 -16.59 7.62 13.31
C GLN A 499 -16.18 7.21 14.74
N LEU A 500 -16.21 8.15 15.70
CA LEU A 500 -15.78 7.95 17.08
C LEU A 500 -16.94 8.00 18.10
N LYS A 501 -18.20 8.08 17.64
CA LYS A 501 -19.37 8.22 18.53
C LYS A 501 -19.49 7.10 19.58
N ASP A 502 -19.02 5.91 19.25
CA ASP A 502 -18.98 4.74 20.14
C ASP A 502 -18.02 4.89 21.33
N LEU A 503 -17.08 5.86 21.28
CA LEU A 503 -16.13 6.13 22.36
C LEU A 503 -16.51 7.34 23.24
N LEU A 504 -17.55 8.10 22.90
CA LEU A 504 -17.84 9.43 23.47
C LEU A 504 -19.03 9.44 24.41
#